data_AF-A0A0Q7BBR9-F1
#
_entry.id   AF-A0A0Q7BBR9-F1
#
_cell.length_a   1.000
_cell.length_b   1.000
_cell.length_c   1.000
_cell.angle_alpha   90.00
_cell.angle_beta   90.00
_cell.angle_gamma   90.00
#
_symmetry.space_group_name_H-M   'P 1'
#
loop_
_entity.id
_entity.type
_entity.pdbx_description
1 polymer ?
#
loop_
_entity_poly.entity_id
_entity_poly.type
_entity_poly.pdbx_seq_one_letter_code
_entity_poly.pdbx_strand_id
1 'polypeptide(L)'
;MITRGLAAAYVLTIATMTTVGFVTDSPAPILVAGVLSLPTSVPAGIGFYVVFGLLAQVPGANPSTSSGSMSCTSAGECHGSSSGEAATWFLVTTDVVGILALTLAAVLNVLIVGRLVRGRRAASDRTRSGALP
;
A
#
# COMPACT_ATOMS: atom_id res chain seq x y z
N MET A 1 -22.55 18.60 -0.24
CA MET A 1 -21.53 18.52 -1.33
C MET A 1 -20.11 18.67 -0.80
N ILE A 2 -19.84 19.61 0.12
CA ILE A 2 -18.50 19.86 0.72
C ILE A 2 -17.83 18.59 1.28
N THR A 3 -18.58 17.71 1.94
CA THR A 3 -18.05 16.45 2.50
C THR A 3 -17.62 15.42 1.46
N ARG A 4 -18.21 15.43 0.26
CA ARG A 4 -17.80 14.54 -0.84
C ARG A 4 -16.52 15.05 -1.51
N GLY A 5 -16.38 16.37 -1.66
CA GLY A 5 -15.17 17.00 -2.20
C GLY A 5 -13.96 16.78 -1.30
N LEU A 6 -14.11 16.96 0.02
CA LEU A 6 -13.04 16.69 0.99
C LEU A 6 -12.62 15.21 1.01
N ALA A 7 -13.59 14.29 0.93
CA ALA A 7 -13.29 12.86 0.85
C ALA A 7 -12.52 12.50 -0.43
N ALA A 8 -12.92 13.05 -1.57
CA ALA A 8 -12.23 12.85 -2.84
C ALA A 8 -10.82 13.43 -2.79
N ALA A 9 -10.65 14.65 -2.26
CA ALA A 9 -9.35 15.27 -2.09
C ALA A 9 -8.43 14.44 -1.19
N TYR A 10 -8.94 13.92 -0.06
CA TYR A 10 -8.19 13.03 0.84
C TYR A 10 -7.71 11.76 0.14
N VAL A 11 -8.60 11.04 -0.57
CA VAL A 11 -8.20 9.83 -1.31
C VAL A 11 -7.18 10.15 -2.39
N LEU A 12 -7.34 11.28 -3.09
CA LEU A 12 -6.43 11.72 -4.15
C LEU A 12 -5.06 12.13 -3.59
N THR A 13 -5.00 12.76 -2.41
CA THR A 13 -3.73 13.04 -1.72
C THR A 13 -3.01 11.76 -1.33
N ILE A 14 -3.71 10.74 -0.83
CA ILE A 14 -3.09 9.46 -0.49
C ILE A 14 -2.60 8.77 -1.77
N ALA A 15 -3.44 8.68 -2.80
CA ALA A 15 -3.07 8.04 -4.06
C ALA A 15 -1.83 8.70 -4.70
N THR A 16 -1.78 10.03 -4.73
CA THR A 16 -0.64 10.77 -5.28
C THR A 16 0.62 10.60 -4.44
N MET A 17 0.54 10.72 -3.11
CA MET A 17 1.70 10.50 -2.22
C MET A 17 2.25 9.08 -2.36
N THR A 18 1.38 8.08 -2.37
CA THR A 18 1.79 6.68 -2.52
C THR A 18 2.42 6.44 -3.89
N THR A 19 1.82 6.97 -4.96
CA THR A 19 2.37 6.84 -6.31
C THR A 19 3.75 7.47 -6.42
N VAL A 20 3.93 8.70 -5.91
CA VAL A 20 5.25 9.36 -5.90
C VAL A 20 6.25 8.51 -5.11
N GLY A 21 5.85 7.98 -3.95
CA GLY A 21 6.73 7.16 -3.12
C GLY A 21 7.24 5.90 -3.79
N PHE A 22 6.37 5.17 -4.48
CA PHE A 22 6.78 3.98 -5.24
C PHE A 22 7.60 4.36 -6.48
N VAL A 23 7.23 5.43 -7.20
CA VAL A 23 7.98 5.86 -8.40
C VAL A 23 9.39 6.37 -8.07
N THR A 24 9.59 6.98 -6.90
CA THR A 24 10.89 7.51 -6.48
C THR A 24 11.63 6.60 -5.49
N ASP A 25 11.20 5.34 -5.33
CA ASP A 25 11.75 4.37 -4.37
C ASP A 25 11.93 4.94 -2.95
N SER A 26 11.06 5.88 -2.57
CA SER A 26 11.20 6.67 -1.36
C SER A 26 10.17 6.23 -0.31
N PRO A 27 10.60 5.68 0.84
CA PRO A 27 9.67 5.17 1.84
C PRO A 27 8.93 6.29 2.60
N ALA A 28 9.52 7.49 2.70
CA ALA A 28 8.95 8.61 3.44
C ALA A 28 7.50 8.97 3.03
N PRO A 29 7.19 9.24 1.75
CA PRO A 29 5.82 9.53 1.32
C PRO A 29 4.86 8.33 1.50
N ILE A 30 5.35 7.09 1.36
CA ILE A 30 4.56 5.87 1.58
C ILE A 30 4.16 5.76 3.06
N LEU A 31 5.10 6.02 3.97
CA LEU A 31 4.86 5.98 5.41
C LEU A 31 3.88 7.09 5.84
N VAL A 32 4.02 8.31 5.29
CA VAL A 32 3.07 9.40 5.56
C VAL A 32 1.67 9.02 5.08
N ALA A 33 1.53 8.47 3.88
CA ALA A 33 0.26 7.96 3.37
C ALA A 33 -0.32 6.84 4.26
N GLY A 34 0.52 5.93 4.75
CA GLY A 34 0.15 4.87 5.68
C GLY A 34 -0.36 5.38 7.03
N VAL A 35 0.30 6.39 7.60
CA VAL A 35 -0.13 7.04 8.85
C VAL A 35 -1.45 7.78 8.65
N LEU A 36 -1.61 8.51 7.54
CA LEU A 36 -2.84 9.22 7.19
C LEU A 36 -4.03 8.28 6.95
N SER A 37 -3.77 7.01 6.62
CA SER A 37 -4.78 5.98 6.40
C SER A 37 -5.02 5.08 7.61
N LEU A 38 -4.44 5.37 8.78
CA LEU A 38 -4.80 4.68 10.01
C LEU A 38 -6.29 4.88 10.35
N PRO A 39 -7.00 3.84 10.83
CA PRO A 39 -6.48 2.52 11.23
C PRO A 39 -6.44 1.47 10.11
N THR A 40 -7.05 1.74 8.94
CA THR A 40 -7.23 0.72 7.88
C THR A 40 -5.95 0.39 7.11
N SER A 41 -4.87 1.16 7.29
CA SER A 41 -3.56 0.84 6.73
C SER A 41 -2.93 -0.43 7.30
N VAL A 42 -3.28 -0.83 8.53
CA VAL A 42 -2.75 -2.06 9.16
C VAL A 42 -3.15 -3.32 8.38
N PRO A 43 -4.45 -3.61 8.15
CA PRO A 43 -4.83 -4.77 7.33
C PRO A 43 -4.39 -4.63 5.87
N ALA A 44 -4.30 -3.40 5.34
CA ALA A 44 -3.79 -3.16 3.99
C ALA A 44 -2.30 -3.55 3.86
N GLY A 45 -1.48 -3.23 4.86
CA GLY A 45 -0.08 -3.63 4.92
C GLY A 45 0.07 -5.15 5.01
N ILE A 46 -0.71 -5.82 5.86
CA ILE A 46 -0.72 -7.29 5.94
C ILE A 46 -1.08 -7.90 4.58
N GLY A 47 -2.14 -7.40 3.94
CA GLY A 47 -2.55 -7.86 2.61
C GLY A 47 -1.47 -7.65 1.55
N PHE A 48 -0.79 -6.51 1.57
CA PHE A 48 0.35 -6.22 0.70
C PHE A 48 1.45 -7.28 0.84
N TYR A 49 1.87 -7.59 2.08
CA TYR A 49 2.92 -8.59 2.30
C TYR A 49 2.50 -10.01 1.90
N VAL A 50 1.22 -10.37 2.07
CA VAL A 50 0.70 -11.66 1.60
C VAL A 50 0.77 -11.75 0.07
N VAL A 51 0.31 -10.72 -0.64
CA VAL A 51 0.36 -10.68 -2.10
C VAL A 51 1.81 -10.66 -2.61
N PHE A 52 2.67 -9.87 -1.98
CA PHE A 52 4.10 -9.85 -2.27
C PHE A 52 4.73 -11.24 -2.09
N GLY A 53 4.44 -11.91 -0.97
CA GLY A 53 4.93 -13.26 -0.70
C GLY A 53 4.48 -14.27 -1.76
N LEU A 54 3.22 -14.17 -2.22
CA LEU A 54 2.70 -15.01 -3.30
C LEU A 54 3.37 -14.72 -4.65
N LEU A 55 3.58 -13.44 -4.98
CA LEU A 55 4.29 -13.02 -6.19
C LEU A 55 5.76 -13.49 -6.18
N ALA A 56 6.41 -13.45 -5.03
CA ALA A 56 7.81 -13.83 -4.87
C ALA A 56 8.06 -15.35 -5.06
N GLN A 57 7.01 -16.18 -4.99
CA GLN A 57 7.12 -17.61 -5.30
C GLN A 57 7.25 -17.91 -6.79
N VAL A 58 6.97 -16.93 -7.66
CA VAL A 58 7.10 -17.13 -9.11
C VAL A 58 8.59 -17.23 -9.46
N PRO A 59 9.05 -18.33 -10.09
CA PRO A 59 10.44 -18.48 -10.47
C PRO A 59 10.91 -17.31 -11.34
N GLY A 60 12.03 -16.69 -10.97
CA GLY A 60 12.60 -15.53 -11.68
C GLY A 60 11.92 -14.18 -11.37
N ALA A 61 10.95 -14.12 -10.47
CA ALA A 61 10.32 -12.85 -10.07
C ALA A 61 11.23 -12.02 -9.15
N ASN A 62 11.80 -12.68 -8.14
CA ASN A 62 12.77 -12.10 -7.22
C ASN A 62 13.98 -13.04 -7.13
N PRO A 63 15.03 -12.86 -7.95
CA PRO A 63 16.24 -13.64 -7.79
C PRO A 63 16.78 -13.40 -6.38
N SER A 64 17.00 -14.48 -5.62
CA SER A 64 17.60 -14.39 -4.30
C SER A 64 18.96 -13.70 -4.44
N THR A 65 19.06 -12.42 -4.07
CA THR A 65 20.32 -11.74 -3.94
C THR A 65 21.19 -12.51 -2.94
N SER A 66 22.42 -12.82 -3.36
CA SER A 66 23.48 -13.51 -2.61
C SER A 66 23.60 -15.03 -2.85
N SER A 67 23.98 -15.40 -4.07
CA SER A 67 24.97 -16.46 -4.29
C SER A 67 25.88 -16.06 -5.43
N GLY A 68 26.57 -14.93 -5.23
CA GLY A 68 27.69 -14.58 -6.10
C GLY A 68 28.84 -15.54 -5.82
N SER A 69 29.00 -16.56 -6.66
CA SER A 69 30.17 -17.42 -6.63
C SER A 69 31.33 -16.69 -7.30
N MET A 70 32.37 -16.42 -6.52
CA MET A 70 33.64 -15.93 -7.04
C MET A 70 34.55 -17.14 -7.24
N SER A 71 34.88 -17.44 -8.48
CA SER A 71 35.85 -18.49 -8.81
C SER A 71 37.12 -17.85 -9.35
N CYS A 72 38.27 -18.23 -8.79
CA CYS A 72 39.56 -17.72 -9.20
C CYS A 72 40.36 -18.83 -9.89
N THR A 73 40.98 -18.48 -11.02
CA THR A 73 41.90 -19.39 -11.73
C THR A 73 43.26 -19.40 -11.03
N SER A 74 44.07 -20.43 -11.27
CA SER A 74 45.45 -20.54 -10.75
C SER A 74 46.40 -19.47 -11.30
N ALA A 75 45.98 -18.70 -12.31
CA ALA A 75 46.68 -17.53 -12.84
C ALA A 75 46.34 -16.23 -12.10
N GLY A 76 45.45 -16.28 -11.09
CA GLY A 76 45.01 -15.12 -10.32
C GLY A 76 43.85 -14.34 -10.92
N GLU A 77 43.22 -14.83 -12.00
CA GLU A 77 42.03 -14.20 -12.58
C GLU A 77 40.78 -14.67 -11.84
N CYS A 78 40.15 -13.76 -11.09
CA CYS A 78 38.88 -14.02 -10.41
C CYS A 78 37.71 -13.55 -11.28
N HIS A 79 36.77 -14.44 -11.55
CA HIS A 79 35.49 -14.12 -12.18
C HIS A 79 34.38 -14.21 -11.13
N GLY A 80 33.69 -13.09 -10.91
CA GLY A 80 32.48 -13.03 -10.10
C GLY A 80 31.26 -12.95 -11.01
N SER A 81 30.32 -13.89 -10.86
CA SER A 81 28.99 -13.77 -11.46
C SER A 81 28.02 -13.25 -10.41
N SER A 82 27.44 -12.07 -10.63
CA SER A 82 26.35 -11.53 -9.81
C SER A 82 25.01 -11.92 -10.44
N SER A 83 24.15 -12.58 -9.67
CA SER A 83 22.80 -12.94 -10.12
C SER A 83 21.83 -11.77 -9.96
N GLY A 84 21.51 -11.14 -11.10
CA GLY A 84 20.18 -10.66 -11.53
C GLY A 84 19.49 -9.54 -10.74
N GLU A 85 19.15 -8.45 -11.44
CA GLU A 85 18.07 -7.53 -11.02
C GLU A 85 16.72 -8.27 -10.96
N ALA A 86 15.83 -7.82 -10.07
CA ALA A 86 14.45 -8.31 -10.04
C ALA A 86 13.76 -8.10 -11.39
N ALA A 87 12.85 -9.00 -11.75
CA ALA A 87 12.14 -8.87 -13.01
C ALA A 87 11.29 -7.59 -12.99
N THR A 88 11.36 -6.78 -14.06
CA THR A 88 10.65 -5.49 -14.13
C THR A 88 9.15 -5.65 -13.90
N TRP A 89 8.54 -6.75 -14.38
CA TRP A 89 7.13 -7.03 -14.16
C TRP A 89 6.78 -7.24 -12.69
N PHE A 90 7.70 -7.80 -11.90
CA PHE A 90 7.52 -8.03 -10.45
C PHE A 90 7.55 -6.72 -9.68
N LEU A 91 8.50 -5.83 -10.00
CA LEU A 91 8.58 -4.48 -9.43
C LEU A 91 7.31 -3.67 -9.72
N VAL A 92 6.94 -3.58 -11.01
CA VAL A 92 5.74 -2.83 -11.43
C VAL A 92 4.47 -3.38 -10.78
N THR A 93 4.34 -4.70 -10.67
CA THR A 93 3.17 -5.32 -10.02
C THR A 93 3.12 -4.99 -8.53
N THR A 94 4.27 -5.04 -7.86
CA THR A 94 4.37 -4.74 -6.42
C THR A 94 4.00 -3.29 -6.14
N ASP A 95 4.48 -2.35 -6.95
CA ASP A 95 4.15 -0.92 -6.82
C ASP A 95 2.66 -0.68 -7.00
N VAL A 96 2.07 -1.27 -8.05
CA VAL A 96 0.63 -1.15 -8.32
C VAL A 96 -0.19 -1.72 -7.17
N VAL A 97 0.19 -2.88 -6.62
CA VAL A 97 -0.49 -3.48 -5.46
C VAL A 97 -0.38 -2.58 -4.23
N GLY A 98 0.79 -1.99 -3.97
CA GLY A 98 1.00 -1.06 -2.86
C GLY A 98 0.16 0.20 -2.98
N ILE A 99 0.13 0.82 -4.16
CA ILE A 99 -0.71 1.98 -4.47
C ILE A 99 -2.19 1.65 -4.25
N LEU A 100 -2.65 0.52 -4.79
CA LEU A 100 -4.05 0.09 -4.64
C LEU A 100 -4.40 -0.20 -3.18
N ALA A 101 -3.52 -0.86 -2.42
CA ALA A 101 -3.77 -1.20 -1.03
C ALA A 101 -3.97 0.04 -0.15
N LEU A 102 -3.10 1.04 -0.27
CA LEU A 102 -3.21 2.30 0.50
C LEU A 102 -4.39 3.16 0.03
N THR A 103 -4.67 3.17 -1.28
CA THR A 103 -5.84 3.88 -1.81
C THR A 103 -7.14 3.23 -1.31
N LEU A 104 -7.22 1.90 -1.28
CA LEU A 104 -8.37 1.18 -0.74
C LEU A 104 -8.56 1.44 0.76
N ALA A 105 -7.47 1.49 1.52
CA ALA A 105 -7.50 1.86 2.95
C ALA A 105 -8.12 3.25 3.14
N ALA A 106 -7.67 4.24 2.37
CA ALA A 106 -8.25 5.59 2.40
C ALA A 106 -9.76 5.59 2.09
N VAL A 107 -10.19 4.84 1.07
CA VAL A 107 -11.61 4.70 0.73
C VAL A 107 -12.39 4.05 1.86
N LEU A 108 -11.87 2.99 2.48
CA LEU A 108 -12.48 2.32 3.62
C LEU A 108 -12.65 3.28 4.81
N ASN A 109 -11.67 4.11 5.12
CA ASN A 109 -11.79 5.14 6.15
C ASN A 109 -12.97 6.07 5.89
N VAL A 110 -13.09 6.58 4.66
CA VAL A 110 -14.21 7.44 4.25
C VAL A 110 -15.55 6.73 4.41
N LEU A 111 -15.64 5.46 4.02
CA LEU A 111 -16.86 4.66 4.15
C LEU A 111 -17.24 4.42 5.62
N ILE A 112 -16.28 4.08 6.47
CA ILE A 112 -16.49 3.85 7.92
C ILE A 112 -16.98 5.14 8.58
N VAL A 113 -16.28 6.26 8.37
CA VAL A 113 -16.67 7.56 8.92
C VAL A 113 -18.05 7.97 8.39
N GLY A 114 -18.31 7.77 7.09
CA GLY A 114 -19.60 8.07 6.48
C GLY A 114 -20.75 7.25 7.09
N ARG A 115 -20.54 5.96 7.36
CA ARG A 115 -21.50 5.07 8.02
C ARG A 115 -21.74 5.49 9.47
N LEU A 116 -20.69 5.79 10.22
CA LEU A 116 -20.78 6.25 11.62
C LEU A 116 -21.56 7.57 11.74
N VAL A 117 -21.25 8.55 10.90
CA VAL A 117 -21.94 9.85 10.90
C VAL A 117 -23.42 9.69 10.55
N ARG A 118 -23.75 8.88 9.53
CA ARG A 118 -25.16 8.60 9.16
C ARG A 118 -25.90 7.85 10.27
N GLY A 119 -25.28 6.85 10.88
CA GLY A 119 -25.85 6.10 11.99
C GLY A 119 -26.14 6.97 13.21
N ARG A 120 -25.23 7.88 13.57
CA ARG A 120 -25.44 8.83 14.67
C ARG A 120 -26.59 9.79 14.42
N ARG A 121 -26.77 10.26 13.18
CA ARG A 121 -27.92 11.12 12.80
C ARG A 121 -29.24 10.37 12.93
N ALA A 122 -29.32 9.14 12.42
CA ALA A 122 -30.51 8.30 12.54
C ALA A 122 -30.86 7.95 14.00
N ALA A 123 -29.85 7.72 14.84
CA ALA A 123 -30.06 7.48 16.27
C ALA A 123 -30.58 8.72 17.01
N SER A 124 -30.06 9.91 16.67
CA SER A 124 -30.45 11.17 17.30
C SER A 124 -31.87 11.64 16.91
N ASP A 125 -32.33 11.32 15.71
CA ASP A 125 -33.71 11.61 15.28
C ASP A 125 -34.72 10.71 16.02
N ARG A 126 -34.37 9.44 16.29
CA ARG A 126 -35.24 8.49 16.99
C ARG A 126 -35.46 8.89 18.47
N THR A 127 -34.44 9.41 19.16
CA THR A 127 -34.59 9.97 20.51
C THR A 127 -35.41 11.25 20.54
N ARG A 128 -35.36 12.06 19.48
CA ARG A 128 -36.11 13.32 19.39
C ARG A 128 -37.60 13.11 19.10
N SER A 129 -37.96 12.10 18.30
CA SER A 129 -39.37 11.74 18.04
C SER A 129 -40.03 10.96 19.19
N GLY A 130 -39.26 10.26 20.02
CA GLY A 130 -39.79 9.57 21.22
C GLY A 130 -40.00 10.47 22.44
N ALA A 131 -39.64 11.76 22.35
CA ALA A 131 -39.70 12.73 23.45
C ALA A 131 -40.86 13.74 23.34
N LEU A 132 -41.78 13.55 22.38
CA LEU A 132 -43.03 14.33 22.31
C LEU A 132 -44.15 13.51 23.00
N PRO A 133 -44.69 13.99 24.14
CA PRO A 133 -45.80 13.36 24.85
C PRO A 133 -47.12 13.42 24.08
#